data_AF-A0A7C5ZYQ0-F1
#
_entry.id   AF-A0A7C5ZYQ0-F1
#
_cell.length_a   1.000
_cell.length_b   1.000
_cell.length_c   1.000
_cell.angle_alpha   90.00
_cell.angle_beta   90.00
_cell.angle_gamma   90.00
#
_symmetry.space_group_name_H-M   'P 1'
#
loop_
_entity.id
_entity.type
_entity.pdbx_description
1 polymer ?
#
loop_
_entity_poly.entity_id
_entity_poly.type
_entity_poly.pdbx_seq_one_letter_code
_entity_poly.pdbx_strand_id
1 'polypeptide(L)'
;MTNAKISISIPEALLRKVDELCKRMNMARSEVIARILEEELGMEVEAKSRNYPTVLWKLSSTGYFRLRSPRLRGRSIRERWIVEETGEE
;
A
#
# COMPACT_ATOMS: atom_id res chain seq x y z
N MET A 1 -1.76 -11.92 -0.48
CA MET A 1 -1.82 -12.79 -1.67
C MET A 1 -1.43 -14.18 -1.22
N THR A 2 -2.17 -15.20 -1.67
CA THR A 2 -1.82 -16.60 -1.45
C THR A 2 -0.80 -17.01 -2.51
N ASN A 3 0.36 -17.50 -2.10
CA ASN A 3 1.38 -17.97 -3.03
C ASN A 3 1.07 -19.41 -3.44
N ALA A 4 1.00 -19.67 -4.74
CA ALA A 4 0.94 -21.01 -5.30
C ALA A 4 2.32 -21.39 -5.84
N LYS A 5 2.82 -22.58 -5.48
CA LYS A 5 4.08 -23.11 -6.02
C LYS A 5 3.79 -23.87 -7.31
N ILE A 6 4.49 -23.50 -8.38
CA ILE A 6 4.40 -24.16 -9.69
C ILE A 6 5.78 -24.71 -10.04
N SER A 7 5.83 -25.92 -10.60
CA SER A 7 7.04 -26.54 -11.14
C SER A 7 6.89 -26.64 -12.66
N ILE A 8 7.83 -26.05 -13.42
CA ILE A 8 7.77 -25.97 -14.88
C ILE A 8 9.09 -26.47 -15.45
N SER A 9 9.03 -27.29 -16.50
CA SER A 9 10.19 -27.69 -17.29
C SER A 9 10.44 -26.64 -18.37
N ILE A 10 11.66 -26.10 -18.41
CA ILE A 10 12.07 -25.02 -19.31
C ILE A 10 13.40 -25.41 -19.97
N PRO A 11 13.66 -25.03 -21.24
CA PRO A 11 14.96 -25.25 -21.87
C PRO A 11 16.12 -24.67 -21.04
N GLU A 12 17.20 -25.44 -20.89
CA GLU A 12 18.34 -25.06 -20.04
C GLU A 12 18.99 -23.73 -20.48
N ALA A 13 19.08 -23.51 -21.80
CA ALA A 13 19.60 -22.26 -22.35
C ALA A 13 18.78 -21.03 -21.95
N LEU A 14 17.46 -21.19 -21.81
CA LEU A 14 16.58 -20.12 -21.34
C LEU A 14 16.80 -19.86 -19.85
N LEU A 15 16.88 -20.93 -19.04
CA LEU A 15 17.12 -20.82 -17.60
C LEU A 15 18.41 -20.07 -17.29
N ARG A 16 19.50 -20.32 -18.04
CA ARG A 16 20.76 -19.59 -17.89
C ARG A 16 20.60 -18.09 -18.11
N LYS A 17 19.85 -17.68 -19.14
CA LYS A 17 19.56 -16.27 -19.41
C LYS A 17 18.73 -15.63 -18.30
N VAL A 18 17.76 -16.37 -17.75
CA VAL A 18 16.96 -15.90 -16.61
C VAL A 18 17.86 -15.71 -15.38
N ASP A 19 18.76 -16.65 -15.10
CA ASP A 19 19.70 -16.54 -13.97
C ASP A 19 20.65 -15.34 -14.13
N GLU A 20 21.14 -15.06 -15.34
CA GLU A 20 21.94 -13.88 -15.65
C GLU A 20 21.16 -12.57 -15.41
N LEU A 21 19.89 -12.52 -15.83
CA LEU A 21 19.01 -11.38 -15.54
C LEU A 21 18.78 -11.20 -14.04
N CYS A 22 18.55 -12.28 -13.30
CA CYS A 22 18.37 -12.24 -11.85
C CYS A 22 19.62 -11.68 -11.15
N LYS A 23 20.82 -12.09 -11.58
CA LYS A 23 22.09 -11.56 -11.05
C LYS A 23 22.24 -10.06 -11.34
N ARG A 24 21.91 -9.63 -12.56
CA ARG A 24 21.99 -8.22 -12.96
C ARG A 24 21.04 -7.32 -12.16
N MET A 25 19.84 -7.82 -11.87
CA MET A 25 18.80 -7.07 -11.15
C MET A 25 18.88 -7.24 -9.63
N ASN A 26 19.75 -8.13 -9.14
CA ASN A 26 19.84 -8.52 -7.73
C ASN A 26 18.47 -8.93 -7.14
N MET A 27 17.68 -9.70 -7.90
CA MET A 27 16.34 -10.15 -7.53
C MET A 27 16.24 -11.68 -7.53
N ALA A 28 15.28 -12.20 -6.76
CA ALA A 28 14.98 -13.62 -6.76
C ALA A 28 14.36 -14.05 -8.09
N ARG A 29 14.66 -15.27 -8.54
CA ARG A 29 14.08 -15.87 -9.76
C ARG A 29 12.56 -15.75 -9.81
N SER A 30 11.89 -16.08 -8.70
CA SER A 30 10.43 -16.02 -8.60
C SER A 30 9.89 -14.60 -8.77
N GLU A 31 10.60 -13.59 -8.28
CA GLU A 31 10.19 -12.19 -8.41
C GLU A 31 10.34 -11.71 -9.85
N VAL A 32 11.46 -12.03 -10.49
CA VAL A 32 11.69 -11.68 -11.91
C VAL A 32 10.64 -12.33 -12.81
N ILE A 33 10.37 -13.63 -12.60
CA ILE A 33 9.36 -14.37 -13.36
C ILE A 33 7.97 -13.78 -13.11
N ALA A 34 7.64 -13.44 -11.86
CA ALA A 34 6.35 -12.84 -11.53
C ALA A 34 6.16 -11.49 -12.23
N ARG A 35 7.18 -10.61 -12.23
CA ARG A 35 7.10 -9.32 -12.93
C ARG A 35 6.90 -9.47 -14.43
N ILE A 36 7.66 -10.36 -15.07
CA ILE A 36 7.50 -10.62 -16.51
C ILE A 36 6.09 -11.14 -16.80
N LEU A 37 5.58 -12.07 -15.97
CA LEU A 37 4.20 -12.57 -16.13
C LEU A 37 3.16 -11.48 -15.89
N GLU A 38 3.36 -10.59 -14.91
CA GLU A 38 2.49 -9.45 -14.64
C GLU A 38 2.44 -8.49 -15.84
N GLU A 39 3.59 -8.13 -16.39
CA GLU A 39 3.72 -7.28 -17.58
C GLU A 39 3.05 -7.92 -18.80
N GLU A 40 3.34 -9.18 -19.11
CA GLU A 40 2.81 -9.88 -20.29
C GLU A 40 1.31 -10.17 -20.19
N LEU A 41 0.78 -10.42 -18.98
CA LEU A 41 -0.65 -10.64 -18.76
C LEU A 41 -1.44 -9.33 -18.68
N GLY A 42 -0.78 -8.18 -18.80
CA GLY A 42 -1.41 -6.87 -18.59
C GLY A 42 -1.96 -6.71 -17.17
N MET A 43 -1.46 -7.52 -16.24
CA MET A 43 -1.69 -7.34 -14.82
C MET A 43 -0.69 -6.28 -14.35
N GLU A 44 -0.86 -5.04 -14.80
CA GLU A 44 -0.36 -3.93 -14.01
C GLU A 44 -1.00 -4.08 -12.64
N VAL A 45 -0.24 -4.65 -11.71
CA VAL A 45 -0.57 -4.62 -10.31
C VAL A 45 -0.54 -3.14 -10.00
N GLU A 46 -1.69 -2.47 -10.11
CA GLU A 46 -2.00 -1.27 -9.34
C GLU A 46 -1.44 -1.62 -7.98
N ALA A 47 -0.27 -1.07 -7.67
CA ALA A 47 0.46 -1.41 -6.47
C ALA A 47 -0.53 -1.09 -5.38
N LYS A 48 -1.24 -2.11 -4.87
CA LYS A 48 -2.36 -1.93 -3.96
C LYS A 48 -1.74 -1.09 -2.89
N SER A 49 -2.11 0.19 -2.89
CA SER A 49 -1.54 1.15 -1.97
C SER A 49 -1.63 0.42 -0.66
N ARG A 50 -0.50 0.15 -0.01
CA ARG A 50 -0.52 -0.47 1.30
C ARG A 50 -1.38 0.49 2.08
N ASN A 51 -2.67 0.14 2.22
CA ASN A 51 -3.62 0.88 2.98
C ASN A 51 -3.20 0.50 4.38
N TYR A 52 -2.15 1.17 4.84
CA TYR A 52 -1.81 1.22 6.23
C TYR A 52 -3.12 1.53 6.95
N PRO A 53 -3.36 0.94 8.12
CA PRO A 53 -4.52 1.26 8.92
C PRO A 53 -4.34 2.68 9.49
N THR A 54 -4.19 3.68 8.64
CA THR A 54 -4.45 5.05 9.00
C THR A 54 -5.94 5.13 9.26
N VAL A 55 -6.33 5.90 10.27
CA VAL A 55 -7.73 6.09 10.70
C VAL A 55 -8.67 6.38 9.51
N LEU A 56 -8.13 6.92 8.42
CA LEU A 56 -8.77 7.19 7.13
C LEU A 56 -9.38 5.96 6.44
N TRP A 57 -8.86 4.73 6.60
CA TRP A 57 -9.46 3.54 5.97
C TRP A 57 -10.84 3.20 6.57
N LYS A 58 -11.07 3.57 7.84
CA LYS A 58 -12.40 3.46 8.47
C LYS A 58 -13.40 4.45 7.85
N LEU A 59 -12.91 5.58 7.33
CA LEU A 59 -13.75 6.57 6.65
C LEU A 59 -14.21 6.07 5.26
N SER A 60 -13.37 5.33 4.53
CA SER A 60 -13.78 4.75 3.24
C SER A 60 -14.72 3.56 3.41
N SER A 61 -14.54 2.77 4.48
CA SER A 61 -15.42 1.64 4.81
C SER A 61 -16.83 2.07 5.22
N THR A 62 -16.98 3.32 5.65
CA THR A 62 -18.25 3.89 6.14
C THR A 62 -18.92 4.79 5.10
N GLY A 63 -18.77 4.48 3.81
CA GLY A 63 -19.46 5.12 2.68
C GLY A 63 -21.01 5.06 2.70
N TYR A 64 -21.64 4.62 3.79
CA TYR A 64 -23.11 4.56 3.95
C TYR A 64 -23.66 5.23 5.20
N PHE A 65 -22.84 5.82 6.07
CA PHE A 65 -23.38 6.74 7.06
C PHE A 65 -23.16 8.16 6.56
N ARG A 66 -24.17 8.68 5.84
CA ARG A 66 -24.47 10.12 5.81
C ARG A 66 -24.72 10.58 7.25
N LEU A 67 -23.68 10.64 8.08
CA LEU A 67 -23.72 11.36 9.33
C LEU A 67 -24.01 12.80 8.93
N ARG A 68 -25.11 13.35 9.44
CA ARG A 68 -25.44 14.75 9.19
C ARG A 68 -24.21 15.58 9.53
N SER A 69 -23.85 16.52 8.64
CA SER A 69 -22.80 17.49 8.88
C SER A 69 -22.97 18.03 10.31
N PRO A 70 -21.93 18.04 11.16
CA PRO A 70 -22.04 18.59 12.49
C PRO A 70 -22.57 20.02 12.39
N ARG A 71 -23.83 20.21 12.76
CA ARG A 71 -24.36 21.56 12.93
C ARG A 71 -23.66 22.10 14.16
N LEU A 72 -22.86 23.13 13.98
CA LEU A 72 -22.22 23.87 15.06
C LEU A 72 -23.30 24.19 16.09
N ARG A 73 -23.36 23.44 17.19
CA ARG A 73 -24.24 23.81 18.31
C ARG A 73 -23.64 25.10 18.84
N GLY A 74 -24.37 26.20 18.72
CA GLY A 74 -23.96 27.55 19.12
C GLY A 74 -23.78 27.72 20.63
N ARG A 75 -22.98 26.87 21.26
CA ARG A 75 -22.43 27.09 22.59
C ARG A 75 -20.98 27.53 22.41
N SER A 76 -20.78 28.84 22.31
CA SER A 76 -19.47 29.42 22.59
C SER A 76 -19.18 29.16 24.06
N ILE A 77 -18.11 28.44 24.37
CA ILE A 77 -17.55 28.47 25.72
C ILE A 77 -16.96 29.88 25.87
N ARG A 78 -17.59 30.72 26.67
CA ARG A 78 -17.11 32.09 26.98
C ARG A 78 -16.00 32.04 28.03
N GLU A 79 -15.03 31.15 27.86
CA GLU A 79 -13.90 31.07 28.76
C GLU A 79 -12.72 31.78 28.10
N ARG A 80 -11.99 32.57 28.90
CA ARG A 80 -10.73 33.16 28.46
C ARG A 80 -9.73 32.02 28.28
N TRP A 81 -9.11 32.00 27.12
CA TRP A 81 -7.94 31.15 26.87
C TRP A 81 -6.86 31.51 27.88
N ILE A 82 -6.49 30.56 28.73
CA ILE A 82 -5.28 30.63 29.55
C ILE A 82 -4.18 30.00 28.71
N VAL A 83 -3.29 30.82 28.18
CA VAL A 83 -2.06 30.37 27.53
C VAL A 83 -1.02 30.27 28.63
N GLU A 84 -0.57 29.07 28.95
CA GLU A 84 0.60 28.88 29.82
C GLU A 84 1.86 29.13 28.98
N GLU A 85 2.63 30.15 29.35
CA GLU A 85 3.94 30.40 28.76
C GLU A 85 4.91 29.35 29.29
N THR A 86 5.45 28.52 28.40
CA THR A 86 6.56 27.64 28.72
C THR A 86 7.82 28.48 28.69
N GLY A 87 8.37 28.78 29.86
CA GLY A 87 9.64 29.48 29.97
C GLY A 87 10.76 28.63 29.35
N GLU A 88 11.42 29.19 28.34
CA GLU A 88 12.76 28.75 27.94
C GLU A 88 13.77 29.47 28.84
N GLU A 89 14.37 28.73 29.78
CA GLU A 89 15.67 29.05 30.38
C GLU A 89 16.55 27.79 30.35
#